data_AF-A0A3D2K1I1-F1
#
_entry.id   AF-A0A3D2K1I1-F1
#
_cell.length_a   1.000
_cell.length_b   1.000
_cell.length_c   1.000
_cell.angle_alpha   90.00
_cell.angle_beta   90.00
_cell.angle_gamma   90.00
#
_symmetry.space_group_name_H-M   'P 1'
#
loop_
_entity.id
_entity.type
_entity.pdbx_description
1 polymer ?
#
loop_
_entity_poly.entity_id
_entity_poly.type
_entity_poly.pdbx_seq_one_letter_code
_entity_poly.pdbx_strand_id
1 'polypeptide(L)'
;LALHRTKESCADCHVRLDPWGIPFERYSAIGKFQPMVPKDGTRVRGFSLKADKTLDGYNKYLKKLFNIEVDASARVPHGPEVDGMPELKRYLIKNRKKDIVKNVIRRLMTYGIGRELTYRDRFEVEKLQKQAKEDEYKLQDMIVSICQSPTFTGIKPKE
;
A
#
# COMPACT_ATOMS: atom_id res chain seq x y z
N LEU A 1 -18.26 2.74 -4.93
CA LEU A 1 -17.78 1.38 -4.58
C LEU A 1 -18.79 0.56 -3.78
N ALA A 2 -19.49 1.13 -2.79
CA ALA A 2 -20.50 0.41 -1.99
C ALA A 2 -21.60 -0.31 -2.80
N LEU A 3 -22.03 0.27 -3.94
CA LEU A 3 -23.01 -0.33 -4.86
C LEU A 3 -22.56 -1.66 -5.50
N HIS A 4 -21.26 -1.95 -5.52
CA HIS A 4 -20.71 -3.18 -6.11
C HIS A 4 -20.59 -4.29 -5.08
N ARG A 5 -20.60 -3.97 -3.78
CA ARG A 5 -20.45 -4.95 -2.68
C ARG A 5 -21.70 -5.78 -2.44
N THR A 6 -22.85 -5.34 -2.96
CA THR A 6 -24.13 -6.03 -2.83
C THR A 6 -24.36 -7.07 -3.91
N LYS A 7 -23.52 -7.11 -4.95
CA LYS A 7 -23.55 -8.14 -5.99
C LYS A 7 -22.71 -9.33 -5.57
N GLU A 8 -23.31 -10.51 -5.53
CA GLU A 8 -22.64 -11.75 -5.08
C GLU A 8 -21.34 -12.03 -5.85
N SER A 9 -21.36 -11.88 -7.18
CA SER A 9 -20.17 -12.08 -8.04
C SER A 9 -19.04 -11.09 -7.78
N CYS A 10 -19.36 -9.89 -7.29
CA CYS A 10 -18.36 -8.88 -6.96
C CYS A 10 -17.85 -9.06 -5.52
N ALA A 11 -18.73 -9.44 -4.59
CA ALA A 11 -18.39 -9.59 -3.18
C ALA A 11 -17.25 -10.58 -2.92
N ASP A 12 -17.18 -11.68 -3.69
CA ASP A 12 -16.16 -12.72 -3.52
C ASP A 12 -14.71 -12.20 -3.70
N CYS A 13 -14.49 -11.33 -4.69
CA CYS A 13 -13.18 -10.68 -4.86
C CYS A 13 -13.00 -9.50 -3.90
N HIS A 14 -14.05 -8.69 -3.72
CA HIS A 14 -13.98 -7.45 -2.94
C HIS A 14 -13.77 -7.69 -1.44
N VAL A 15 -14.23 -8.82 -0.89
CA VAL A 15 -14.03 -9.17 0.53
C VAL A 15 -12.55 -9.21 0.93
N ARG A 16 -11.65 -9.50 -0.03
CA ARG A 16 -10.20 -9.56 0.19
C ARG A 16 -9.48 -8.26 -0.13
N LEU A 17 -10.01 -7.46 -1.05
CA LEU A 17 -9.37 -6.24 -1.57
C LEU A 17 -9.77 -5.00 -0.78
N ASP A 18 -11.08 -4.80 -0.59
CA ASP A 18 -11.66 -3.61 0.02
C ASP A 18 -11.08 -3.28 1.41
N PRO A 19 -10.87 -4.27 2.32
CA PRO A 19 -10.32 -3.99 3.65
C PRO A 19 -8.97 -3.26 3.63
N TRP A 20 -8.19 -3.45 2.57
CA TRP A 20 -6.87 -2.85 2.41
C TRP A 20 -6.89 -1.69 1.40
N GLY A 21 -7.78 -1.74 0.41
CA GLY A 21 -7.86 -0.79 -0.69
C GLY A 21 -8.67 0.48 -0.38
N ILE A 22 -9.82 0.35 0.30
CA ILE A 22 -10.68 1.51 0.62
C ILE A 22 -9.94 2.61 1.41
N PRO A 23 -9.02 2.30 2.33
CA PRO A 23 -8.22 3.34 2.99
C PRO A 23 -7.38 4.22 2.05
N PHE A 24 -7.22 3.84 0.77
CA PHE A 24 -6.53 4.61 -0.26
C PHE A 24 -7.47 5.53 -1.07
N GLU A 25 -8.79 5.50 -0.88
CA GLU A 25 -9.75 6.26 -1.70
C GLU A 25 -9.57 7.78 -1.59
N ARG A 26 -8.94 8.27 -0.51
CA ARG A 26 -8.50 9.68 -0.38
C ARG A 26 -7.25 10.01 -1.21
N TYR A 27 -6.82 9.14 -2.12
CA TYR A 27 -5.73 9.38 -3.05
C TYR A 27 -6.22 9.21 -4.49
N SER A 28 -5.81 10.12 -5.37
CA SER A 28 -6.07 9.98 -6.79
C SER A 28 -5.23 8.88 -7.43
N ALA A 29 -5.52 8.53 -8.68
CA ALA A 29 -4.80 7.50 -9.44
C ALA A 29 -3.27 7.74 -9.57
N ILE A 30 -2.81 8.98 -9.38
CA ILE A 30 -1.38 9.33 -9.38
C ILE A 30 -0.77 9.46 -7.96
N GLY A 31 -1.52 9.06 -6.93
CA GLY A 31 -1.08 9.14 -5.54
C GLY A 31 -1.17 10.53 -4.90
N LYS A 32 -1.86 11.49 -5.52
CA LYS A 32 -2.10 12.80 -4.91
C LYS A 32 -3.18 12.68 -3.86
N PHE A 33 -2.92 13.18 -2.64
CA PHE A 33 -3.93 13.24 -1.60
C PHE A 33 -5.09 14.15 -2.01
N GLN A 34 -6.29 13.59 -2.02
CA GLN A 34 -7.52 14.19 -2.50
C GLN A 34 -8.71 13.70 -1.63
N PRO A 35 -8.96 14.33 -0.48
CA PRO A 35 -10.03 13.92 0.43
C PRO A 35 -11.42 14.36 -0.02
N MET A 36 -11.49 15.27 -0.99
CA MET A 36 -12.75 15.80 -1.51
C MET A 36 -12.95 15.38 -2.96
N VAL A 37 -14.16 14.97 -3.31
CA VAL A 37 -14.60 14.61 -4.66
C VAL A 37 -15.81 15.44 -5.06
N PRO A 38 -16.05 15.63 -6.37
CA PRO A 38 -17.29 16.21 -6.82
C PRO A 38 -18.47 15.27 -6.57
N LYS A 39 -19.67 15.84 -6.46
CA LYS A 39 -20.91 15.05 -6.34
C LYS A 39 -21.06 14.12 -7.55
N ASP A 40 -21.58 12.92 -7.33
CA ASP A 40 -21.79 11.95 -8.41
C ASP A 40 -22.61 12.55 -9.56
N GLY A 41 -22.22 12.21 -10.80
CA GLY A 41 -22.78 12.80 -12.03
C GLY A 41 -22.26 14.20 -12.39
N THR A 42 -21.42 14.84 -11.56
CA THR A 42 -20.85 16.15 -11.89
C THR A 42 -19.77 16.02 -12.96
N ARG A 43 -19.99 16.66 -14.11
CA ARG A 43 -18.96 16.72 -15.18
C ARG A 43 -17.91 17.76 -14.84
N VAL A 44 -16.68 17.31 -14.61
CA VAL A 44 -15.52 18.20 -14.42
C VAL A 44 -14.90 18.49 -15.79
N ARG A 45 -14.94 19.75 -16.23
CA ARG A 45 -14.23 20.19 -17.44
C ARG A 45 -12.72 20.24 -17.20
N GLY A 46 -11.94 20.08 -18.27
CA GLY A 46 -10.51 20.35 -18.26
C GLY A 46 -10.18 21.86 -18.18
N PHE A 47 -8.90 22.16 -18.00
CA PHE A 47 -8.37 23.53 -18.03
C PHE A 47 -8.67 24.21 -19.35
N SER A 48 -9.10 25.47 -19.31
CA SER A 48 -9.34 26.30 -20.48
C SER A 48 -8.78 27.70 -20.27
N LEU A 49 -7.81 28.10 -21.10
CA LEU A 49 -7.23 29.45 -21.07
C LEU A 49 -8.29 30.55 -21.18
N LYS A 50 -9.35 30.32 -21.97
CA LYS A 50 -10.44 31.30 -22.16
C LYS A 50 -11.29 31.49 -20.90
N ALA A 51 -11.57 30.41 -20.17
CA ALA A 51 -12.45 30.43 -19.00
C ALA A 51 -11.69 30.71 -17.70
N ASP A 52 -10.52 30.09 -17.53
CA ASP A 52 -9.77 30.10 -16.28
C ASP A 52 -8.73 31.22 -16.23
N LYS A 53 -8.23 31.67 -17.38
CA LYS A 53 -7.10 32.60 -17.58
C LYS A 53 -5.76 32.08 -17.04
N THR A 54 -5.75 31.49 -15.86
CA THR A 54 -4.57 30.95 -15.15
C THR A 54 -4.89 29.61 -14.50
N LEU A 55 -3.84 28.87 -14.13
CA LEU A 55 -3.99 27.62 -13.38
C LEU A 55 -4.64 27.84 -12.00
N ASP A 56 -4.41 29.00 -11.37
CA ASP A 56 -5.08 29.38 -10.13
C ASP A 56 -6.59 29.54 -10.31
N GLY A 57 -7.03 30.15 -11.43
CA GLY A 57 -8.44 30.24 -11.79
C GLY A 57 -9.11 28.87 -11.90
N TYR A 58 -8.43 27.90 -12.53
CA TYR A 58 -8.91 26.54 -12.64
C TYR A 58 -8.94 25.81 -11.30
N ASN A 59 -7.93 26.02 -10.45
CA ASN A 59 -7.91 25.46 -9.09
C ASN A 59 -9.06 25.99 -8.23
N LYS A 60 -9.44 27.28 -8.38
CA LYS A 60 -10.64 27.84 -7.73
C LYS A 60 -11.93 27.17 -8.20
N TYR A 61 -12.05 26.93 -9.51
CA TYR A 61 -13.17 26.15 -10.08
C TYR A 61 -13.24 24.72 -9.50
N LEU A 62 -12.11 24.01 -9.45
CA LEU A 62 -12.05 22.66 -8.87
C LEU A 62 -12.42 22.66 -7.38
N LYS A 63 -11.88 23.58 -6.58
CA LYS A 63 -12.20 23.70 -5.14
C LYS A 63 -13.69 23.92 -4.89
N LYS A 64 -14.37 24.67 -5.76
CA LYS A 64 -15.82 24.87 -5.65
C LYS A 64 -16.62 23.59 -5.89
N LEU A 65 -16.14 22.74 -6.79
CA LEU A 65 -16.83 21.48 -7.16
C LEU A 65 -16.52 20.33 -6.21
N PHE A 66 -15.31 20.26 -5.67
CA PHE A 66 -14.83 19.13 -4.87
C PHE A 66 -15.21 19.38 -3.41
N ASN A 67 -16.46 19.07 -3.07
CA ASN A 67 -17.07 19.41 -1.78
C ASN A 67 -17.69 18.21 -1.04
N ILE A 68 -17.62 17.00 -1.60
CA ILE A 68 -18.02 15.77 -0.94
C ILE A 68 -16.79 15.10 -0.35
N GLU A 69 -16.82 14.80 0.94
CA GLU A 69 -15.75 14.05 1.59
C GLU A 69 -15.77 12.58 1.13
N VAL A 70 -14.59 12.03 0.85
CA VAL A 70 -14.43 10.62 0.51
C VAL A 70 -14.45 9.78 1.78
N ASP A 71 -15.44 8.89 1.86
CA ASP A 71 -15.48 7.81 2.84
C ASP A 71 -14.40 6.78 2.51
N ALA A 72 -13.38 6.73 3.38
CA ALA A 72 -12.26 5.79 3.29
C ALA A 72 -12.27 4.81 4.48
N SER A 73 -13.44 4.61 5.10
CA SER A 73 -13.62 3.69 6.22
C SER A 73 -13.71 2.24 5.74
N ALA A 74 -12.94 1.36 6.38
CA ALA A 74 -13.00 -0.07 6.12
C ALA A 74 -12.63 -0.88 7.35
N ARG A 75 -13.23 -2.07 7.47
CA ARG A 75 -12.83 -3.06 8.48
C ARG A 75 -11.73 -3.93 7.92
N VAL A 76 -10.54 -3.89 8.53
CA VAL A 76 -9.44 -4.77 8.14
C VAL A 76 -9.77 -6.24 8.47
N PRO A 77 -9.20 -7.23 7.76
CA PRO A 77 -9.52 -8.64 7.99
C PRO A 77 -9.17 -9.06 9.42
N HIS A 78 -10.16 -9.59 10.13
CA HIS A 78 -10.06 -10.01 11.54
C HIS A 78 -9.53 -8.90 12.47
N GLY A 79 -9.79 -7.62 12.17
CA GLY A 79 -9.29 -6.50 12.95
C GLY A 79 -10.27 -5.33 13.08
N PRO A 80 -9.77 -4.15 13.50
CA PRO A 80 -10.61 -2.97 13.73
C PRO A 80 -11.07 -2.32 12.43
N GLU A 81 -12.02 -1.41 12.56
CA GLU A 81 -12.28 -0.41 11.51
C GLU A 81 -11.14 0.62 11.49
N VAL A 82 -10.79 1.06 10.29
CA VAL A 82 -9.78 2.07 10.02
C VAL A 82 -10.34 3.09 9.03
N ASP A 83 -10.09 4.36 9.27
CA ASP A 83 -10.46 5.44 8.34
C ASP A 83 -9.26 6.01 7.58
N GLY A 84 -9.08 5.53 6.35
CA GLY A 84 -8.02 6.03 5.48
C GLY A 84 -6.61 5.58 5.88
N MET A 85 -5.65 6.05 5.10
CA MET A 85 -4.25 5.66 5.20
C MET A 85 -3.58 5.87 6.57
N PRO A 86 -3.82 6.96 7.33
CA PRO A 86 -3.17 7.16 8.62
C PRO A 86 -3.50 6.05 9.62
N GLU A 87 -4.77 5.66 9.70
CA GLU A 87 -5.25 4.62 10.61
C GLU A 87 -4.77 3.23 10.16
N LEU A 88 -4.86 2.96 8.86
CA LEU A 88 -4.34 1.72 8.28
C LEU A 88 -2.85 1.55 8.58
N LYS A 89 -2.03 2.60 8.40
CA LYS A 89 -0.59 2.57 8.73
C LYS A 89 -0.36 2.25 10.20
N ARG A 90 -1.09 2.90 11.12
CA ARG A 90 -0.98 2.61 12.57
C ARG A 90 -1.28 1.14 12.87
N TYR A 91 -2.36 0.59 12.31
CA TYR A 91 -2.72 -0.81 12.45
C TYR A 91 -1.64 -1.75 11.88
N LEU A 92 -1.17 -1.48 10.66
CA LEU A 92 -0.15 -2.29 9.99
C LEU A 92 1.17 -2.34 10.78
N ILE A 93 1.63 -1.21 11.30
CA ILE A 93 2.85 -1.13 12.12
C ILE A 93 2.68 -1.82 13.46
N LYS A 94 1.49 -1.77 14.06
CA LYS A 94 1.23 -2.40 15.37
C LYS A 94 1.02 -3.91 15.26
N ASN A 95 0.19 -4.35 14.33
CA ASN A 95 -0.34 -5.72 14.28
C ASN A 95 0.29 -6.58 13.20
N ARG A 96 0.81 -5.98 12.11
CA ARG A 96 1.26 -6.70 10.91
C ARG A 96 2.73 -6.42 10.55
N LYS A 97 3.51 -5.79 11.45
CA LYS A 97 4.92 -5.42 11.21
C LYS A 97 5.77 -6.59 10.72
N LYS A 98 5.62 -7.76 11.36
CA LYS A 98 6.35 -8.98 10.98
C LYS A 98 6.04 -9.41 9.55
N ASP A 99 4.79 -9.34 9.12
CA ASP A 99 4.38 -9.73 7.77
C ASP A 99 4.93 -8.78 6.71
N ILE A 100 4.92 -7.48 7.01
CA ILE A 100 5.50 -6.44 6.14
C ILE A 100 7.00 -6.70 5.96
N VAL A 101 7.73 -6.88 7.06
CA VAL A 101 9.17 -7.17 7.05
C VAL A 101 9.47 -8.44 6.26
N LYS A 102 8.73 -9.52 6.51
CA LYS A 102 8.88 -10.78 5.76
C LYS A 102 8.66 -10.57 4.25
N ASN A 103 7.64 -9.80 3.87
CA ASN A 103 7.39 -9.52 2.46
C ASN A 103 8.50 -8.66 1.84
N VAL A 104 8.96 -7.62 2.53
CA VAL A 104 10.09 -6.78 2.06
C VAL A 104 11.34 -7.62 1.83
N ILE A 105 11.73 -8.43 2.82
CA ILE A 105 12.88 -9.35 2.70
C ILE A 105 12.70 -10.27 1.49
N ARG A 106 11.53 -10.90 1.33
CA ARG A 106 11.28 -11.80 0.19
C ARG A 106 11.42 -11.10 -1.15
N ARG A 107 10.89 -9.88 -1.29
CA ARG A 107 10.94 -9.11 -2.55
C ARG A 107 12.35 -8.63 -2.86
N LEU A 108 13.06 -8.10 -1.88
CA LEU A 108 14.46 -7.67 -2.03
C LEU A 108 15.37 -8.86 -2.34
N MET A 109 15.16 -9.99 -1.68
CA MET A 109 15.92 -11.21 -1.92
C MET A 109 15.67 -11.75 -3.33
N THR A 110 14.40 -11.83 -3.78
CA THR A 110 14.03 -12.23 -5.16
C THR A 110 14.71 -11.33 -6.19
N TYR A 111 14.67 -10.01 -5.97
CA TYR A 111 15.33 -9.03 -6.83
C TYR A 111 16.85 -9.23 -6.83
N GLY A 112 17.47 -9.40 -5.67
CA GLY A 112 18.91 -9.53 -5.52
C GLY A 112 19.50 -10.81 -6.11
N ILE A 113 18.80 -11.95 -6.01
CA ILE A 113 19.28 -13.24 -6.54
C ILE A 113 18.84 -13.50 -7.99
N GLY A 114 17.97 -12.65 -8.55
CA GLY A 114 17.49 -12.77 -9.94
C GLY A 114 16.62 -14.00 -10.23
N ARG A 115 16.08 -14.66 -9.19
CA ARG A 115 15.19 -15.83 -9.33
C ARG A 115 14.10 -15.83 -8.27
N GLU A 116 13.04 -16.58 -8.52
CA GLU A 116 12.01 -16.82 -7.51
C GLU A 116 12.58 -17.57 -6.29
N LEU A 117 12.00 -17.25 -5.13
CA LEU A 117 12.29 -17.97 -3.90
C LEU A 117 11.58 -19.32 -3.90
N THR A 118 12.35 -20.36 -3.66
CA THR A 118 11.90 -21.74 -3.50
C THR A 118 11.58 -22.05 -2.04
N TYR A 119 11.05 -23.24 -1.78
CA TYR A 119 10.83 -23.73 -0.42
C TYR A 119 12.13 -23.78 0.40
N ARG A 120 13.31 -24.01 -0.21
CA ARG A 120 14.59 -24.06 0.51
C ARG A 120 14.99 -22.70 1.09
N ASP A 121 14.63 -21.62 0.40
CA ASP A 121 14.97 -20.25 0.81
C ASP A 121 14.16 -19.78 2.03
N ARG A 122 13.12 -20.53 2.45
CA ARG A 122 12.28 -20.18 3.61
C ARG A 122 13.10 -20.00 4.89
N PHE A 123 14.12 -20.83 5.09
CA PHE A 123 14.94 -20.82 6.30
C PHE A 123 15.83 -19.58 6.35
N GLU A 124 16.38 -19.17 5.20
CA GLU A 124 17.15 -17.92 5.12
C GLU A 124 16.24 -16.71 5.33
N VAL A 125 15.04 -16.69 4.76
CA VAL A 125 14.06 -15.60 5.00
C VAL A 125 13.67 -15.52 6.48
N GLU A 126 13.41 -16.66 7.14
CA GLU A 126 13.10 -16.71 8.56
C GLU A 126 14.28 -16.22 9.42
N LYS A 127 15.53 -16.55 9.04
CA LYS A 127 16.75 -16.06 9.69
C LYS A 127 16.92 -14.55 9.52
N LEU A 128 16.82 -14.04 8.30
CA LEU A 128 16.90 -12.61 7.99
C LEU A 128 15.81 -11.81 8.71
N GLN A 129 14.61 -12.38 8.87
CA GLN A 129 13.54 -11.74 9.63
C GLN A 129 13.87 -11.61 11.12
N LYS A 130 14.57 -12.60 11.70
CA LYS A 130 15.04 -12.53 13.09
C LYS A 130 16.14 -11.47 13.25
N GLN A 131 17.12 -11.44 12.36
CA GLN A 131 18.17 -10.40 12.34
C GLN A 131 17.57 -9.01 12.19
N ALA A 132 16.62 -8.83 11.26
CA ALA A 132 15.91 -7.57 11.09
C ALA A 132 15.18 -7.12 12.36
N LYS A 133 14.76 -8.03 13.24
CA LYS A 133 14.16 -7.65 14.53
C LYS A 133 15.22 -7.12 15.50
N GLU A 134 16.42 -7.68 15.51
CA GLU A 134 17.56 -7.24 16.33
C GLU A 134 18.00 -5.83 15.90
N ASP A 135 17.99 -5.56 14.59
CA ASP A 135 18.33 -4.25 14.01
C ASP A 135 17.14 -3.26 13.95
N GLU A 136 16.12 -3.47 14.78
CA GLU A 136 14.92 -2.60 14.89
C GLU A 136 14.12 -2.41 13.58
N TYR A 137 14.27 -3.32 12.63
CA TYR A 137 13.63 -3.34 11.30
C TYR A 137 14.06 -2.21 10.37
N LYS A 138 15.28 -1.72 10.51
CA LYS A 138 15.87 -0.71 9.62
C LYS A 138 16.08 -1.28 8.22
N LEU A 139 15.69 -0.51 7.21
CA LEU A 139 15.74 -0.94 5.81
C LEU A 139 17.17 -1.18 5.32
N GLN A 140 18.11 -0.31 5.72
CA GLN A 140 19.51 -0.44 5.34
C GLN A 140 20.11 -1.74 5.88
N ASP A 141 19.88 -2.04 7.17
CA ASP A 141 20.36 -3.26 7.80
C ASP A 141 19.77 -4.50 7.12
N MET A 142 18.47 -4.50 6.79
CA MET A 142 17.86 -5.58 6.00
C MET A 142 18.55 -5.82 4.65
N ILE A 143 18.91 -4.74 3.92
CA ILE A 143 19.62 -4.85 2.64
C ILE A 143 21.02 -5.44 2.87
N VAL A 144 21.74 -4.95 3.88
CA VAL A 144 23.08 -5.46 4.22
C VAL A 144 23.02 -6.94 4.60
N SER A 145 22.09 -7.36 5.46
CA SER A 145 21.93 -8.76 5.85
C SER A 145 21.62 -9.65 4.64
N ILE A 146 20.80 -9.19 3.70
CA ILE A 146 20.52 -9.92 2.45
C ILE A 146 21.80 -10.09 1.63
N CYS A 147 22.55 -9.01 1.40
CA CYS A 147 23.80 -9.05 0.62
C CYS A 147 24.89 -9.94 1.25
N GLN A 148 24.84 -10.12 2.58
CA GLN A 148 25.76 -10.99 3.32
C GLN A 148 25.24 -12.44 3.45
N SER A 149 24.01 -12.73 3.02
CA SER A 149 23.43 -14.06 3.19
C SER A 149 24.10 -15.12 2.29
N PRO A 150 24.19 -16.38 2.74
CA PRO A 150 24.63 -17.52 1.93
C PRO A 150 23.88 -17.63 0.60
N THR A 151 22.56 -17.39 0.61
CA THR A 151 21.73 -17.49 -0.59
C THR A 151 22.06 -16.42 -1.62
N PHE A 152 22.47 -15.22 -1.19
CA PHE A 152 22.88 -14.15 -2.10
C PHE A 152 24.31 -14.35 -2.61
N THR A 153 25.23 -14.71 -1.72
CA THR A 153 26.66 -14.87 -2.06
C THR A 153 26.97 -16.18 -2.79
N GLY A 154 26.06 -17.17 -2.74
CA GLY A 154 26.26 -18.50 -3.29
C GLY A 154 27.19 -19.40 -2.45
N ILE A 155 27.61 -18.93 -1.27
CA ILE A 155 28.51 -19.67 -0.37
C ILE A 155 27.68 -20.61 0.50
N LYS A 156 27.99 -21.91 0.51
CA LYS A 156 27.37 -22.84 1.47
C LYS A 156 27.93 -22.56 2.87
N PRO A 157 27.08 -22.46 3.92
CA PRO A 157 27.57 -22.40 5.29
C PRO A 157 28.40 -23.65 5.59
N LYS A 158 29.52 -23.50 6.29
CA LYS A 158 30.25 -24.66 6.83
C LYS A 158 29.37 -25.33 7.88
N GLU A 159 29.21 -26.65 7.77
CA GLU A 159 28.52 -27.51 8.73
C GLU A 159 29.17 -27.43 10.13
#